data_AF-A3Z2E0-F1
#
_entry.id   AF-A3Z2E0-F1
#
_cell.length_a   1.000
_cell.length_b   1.000
_cell.length_c   1.000
_cell.angle_alpha   90.00
_cell.angle_beta   90.00
_cell.angle_gamma   90.00
#
_symmetry.space_group_name_H-M   'P 1'
#
loop_
_entity.id
_entity.type
_entity.pdbx_description
1 polymer ?
#
loop_
_entity_poly.entity_id
_entity_poly.type
_entity_poly.pdbx_seq_one_letter_code
_entity_poly.pdbx_strand_id
1 'polypeptide(L)' 'MTDDSGMELARFFQLLGRDSRLQAQVRACITADEVALIAQDNGFAVTGAQLLLASGRTEYGVTIDRVDHPGEYPGRYY' A
#
# COMPACT_ATOMS: atom_id res chain seq x y z
N MET A 1 -21.48 5.90 -4.65
CA MET A 1 -21.12 5.32 -3.34
C MET A 1 -19.66 4.88 -3.44
N THR A 2 -18.75 5.85 -3.59
CA THR A 2 -17.36 5.61 -4.01
C THR A 2 -16.34 6.47 -3.25
N ASP A 3 -16.78 7.11 -2.16
CA ASP A 3 -15.94 8.03 -1.37
C ASP A 3 -15.31 7.35 -0.13
N ASP A 4 -15.93 6.28 0.36
CA ASP A 4 -15.49 5.58 1.57
C ASP A 4 -14.12 4.92 1.38
N SER A 5 -13.88 4.33 0.21
CA SER A 5 -12.63 3.62 -0.09
C SER A 5 -11.40 4.55 -0.12
N GLY A 6 -11.56 5.82 -0.54
CA GLY A 6 -10.48 6.80 -0.51
C GLY A 6 -10.18 7.30 0.91
N MET A 7 -11.22 7.45 1.73
CA MET A 7 -11.11 7.83 3.14
C MET A 7 -10.41 6.73 3.96
N GLU A 8 -10.69 5.46 3.71
CA GLU A 8 -10.00 4.33 4.36
C GLU A 8 -8.50 4.32 4.09
N LEU A 9 -8.10 4.58 2.84
CA LEU A 9 -6.69 4.66 2.45
C LEU A 9 -5.97 5.81 3.16
N ALA A 10 -6.59 7.00 3.21
CA ALA A 10 -6.03 8.15 3.90
C ALA A 10 -5.89 7.90 5.41
N ARG A 11 -6.90 7.28 6.04
CA ARG A 11 -6.84 6.89 7.47
C ARG A 11 -5.73 5.88 7.74
N PHE A 12 -5.55 4.90 6.86
CA PHE A 12 -4.45 3.95 6.95
C PHE A 12 -3.08 4.65 6.88
N PHE A 13 -2.87 5.58 5.94
CA PHE A 13 -1.61 6.34 5.86
C PHE A 13 -1.36 7.23 7.08
N GLN A 14 -2.40 7.81 7.65
CA GLN A 14 -2.27 8.58 8.89
C GLN A 14 -1.80 7.71 10.07
N LEU A 15 -2.31 6.47 10.18
CA LEU A 15 -1.85 5.52 11.18
C LEU A 15 -0.40 5.07 10.89
N LEU A 16 -0.12 4.73 9.64
CA LEU A 16 1.21 4.31 9.17
C LEU A 16 2.27 5.37 9.46
N GLY A 17 1.98 6.67 9.27
CA GLY A 17 2.92 7.75 9.56
C GLY A 17 3.25 7.90 11.05
N ARG A 18 2.41 7.40 11.96
CA ARG A 18 2.57 7.54 13.42
C ARG A 18 3.09 6.27 14.09
N ASP A 19 2.84 5.10 13.51
CA ASP A 19 3.17 3.81 14.11
C ASP A 19 4.41 3.17 13.47
N SER A 20 5.54 3.24 14.17
CA SER A 20 6.82 2.67 13.68
C SER A 20 6.80 1.14 13.55
N ARG A 21 5.97 0.43 14.31
CA ARG A 21 5.83 -1.03 14.21
C ARG A 21 5.03 -1.39 12.96
N LEU A 22 3.98 -0.62 12.66
CA LEU A 22 3.23 -0.78 11.41
C LEU A 22 4.13 -0.47 10.20
N GLN A 23 4.96 0.57 10.28
CA GLN A 23 5.95 0.87 9.24
C GLN A 23 6.92 -0.28 9.00
N ALA A 24 7.42 -0.93 10.06
CA ALA A 24 8.32 -2.07 9.92
C ALA A 24 7.64 -3.26 9.21
N GLN A 25 6.37 -3.54 9.53
CA GLN A 25 5.59 -4.60 8.88
C GLN A 25 5.33 -4.28 7.40
N VAL A 26 4.92 -3.05 7.09
CA VAL A 26 4.68 -2.61 5.70
C VAL A 26 5.99 -2.63 4.89
N ARG A 27 7.12 -2.25 5.48
CA ARG A 27 8.45 -2.33 4.83
C ARG A 27 8.94 -3.76 4.60
N ALA A 28 8.43 -4.74 5.36
CA ALA A 28 8.73 -6.14 5.16
C ALA A 28 7.89 -6.77 4.04
N CYS A 29 6.82 -6.11 3.60
CA CYS A 29 6.00 -6.56 2.48
C CYS A 29 6.72 -6.33 1.16
N ILE A 30 6.54 -7.27 0.24
CA ILE A 30 7.14 -7.22 -1.10
C ILE A 30 6.11 -6.69 -2.11
N THR A 31 4.82 -6.94 -1.84
CA THR A 31 3.71 -6.64 -2.75
C THR A 31 2.68 -5.70 -2.11
N ALA A 32 1.95 -4.98 -2.96
CA ALA A 32 0.84 -4.13 -2.52
C ALA A 32 -0.32 -4.93 -1.90
N ASP A 33 -0.47 -6.21 -2.26
CA ASP A 33 -1.51 -7.08 -1.70
C ASP A 33 -1.22 -7.44 -0.24
N GLU A 34 0.04 -7.75 0.08
CA GLU A 34 0.47 -7.98 1.47
C GLU A 34 0.27 -6.73 2.35
N VAL A 35 0.54 -5.54 1.81
CA VAL A 35 0.25 -4.28 2.51
C VAL A 35 -1.26 -4.08 2.71
N ALA A 36 -2.08 -4.46 1.72
CA ALA A 36 -3.53 -4.42 1.87
C ALA A 36 -4.03 -5.39 2.93
N LEU A 37 -3.42 -6.58 3.08
CA LEU A 37 -3.75 -7.51 4.15
C LEU A 37 -3.42 -6.93 5.53
N ILE A 38 -2.29 -6.24 5.68
CA ILE A 38 -1.96 -5.52 6.93
C ILE A 38 -3.00 -4.43 7.22
N ALA A 39 -3.40 -3.65 6.21
CA ALA A 39 -4.41 -2.61 6.37
C ALA A 39 -5.76 -3.21 6.82
N GLN A 40 -6.17 -4.32 6.20
CA GLN A 40 -7.39 -5.04 6.56
C GLN A 40 -7.34 -5.64 7.98
N ASP A 41 -6.20 -6.17 8.40
CA ASP A 41 -5.98 -6.66 9.78
C ASP A 41 -6.11 -5.53 10.82
N ASN A 42 -5.76 -4.31 10.43
CA ASN A 42 -5.94 -3.10 11.24
C ASN A 42 -7.36 -2.47 11.10
N GLY A 43 -8.28 -3.13 10.38
CA GLY A 43 -9.67 -2.73 10.25
C GLY A 43 -9.96 -1.73 9.12
N PHE A 44 -9.03 -1.53 8.19
CA PHE A 44 -9.21 -0.63 7.04
C PHE A 44 -9.64 -1.42 5.78
N ALA A 45 -10.66 -0.94 5.08
CA ALA A 45 -11.12 -1.56 3.83
C ALA A 45 -10.26 -1.10 2.62
N VAL A 46 -8.96 -1.37 2.68
CA VAL A 46 -7.98 -1.03 1.63
C VAL A 46 -7.63 -2.25 0.79
N THR A 47 -7.52 -2.07 -0.52
CA THR A 47 -7.15 -3.11 -1.48
C THR A 47 -5.78 -2.84 -2.13
N GLY A 48 -5.13 -3.90 -2.61
CA GLY A 48 -3.85 -3.78 -3.33
C GLY A 48 -3.94 -2.88 -4.57
N ALA A 49 -5.08 -2.91 -5.27
CA ALA A 49 -5.32 -2.03 -6.42
C ALA A 49 -5.33 -0.54 -6.03
N GLN A 50 -5.91 -0.18 -4.87
CA GLN A 50 -5.88 1.20 -4.39
C GLN A 50 -4.48 1.65 -4.02
N LEU A 51 -3.67 0.78 -3.40
CA LEU A 51 -2.27 1.06 -3.10
C LEU A 51 -1.45 1.23 -4.39
N LEU A 52 -1.71 0.44 -5.42
CA LEU A 52 -1.06 0.57 -6.73
C LEU A 52 -1.50 1.83 -7.49
N LEU A 53 -2.72 2.30 -7.30
CA LEU A 53 -3.21 3.58 -7.84
C LEU A 53 -2.62 4.79 -7.07
N ALA A 54 -2.34 4.61 -5.79
CA ALA A 54 -1.65 5.60 -4.95
C ALA A 54 -0.13 5.58 -5.09
N SER A 55 0.44 4.49 -5.64
CA SER A 55 1.86 4.36 -5.98
C SER A 55 2.34 5.54 -6.83
N GLY A 56 3.42 6.19 -6.41
CA GLY A 56 3.92 7.43 -7.01
C GLY A 56 3.34 8.73 -6.45
N ARG A 57 2.41 8.64 -5.47
CA ARG A 57 1.97 9.79 -4.67
C ARG A 57 2.60 9.73 -3.28
N THR A 58 2.97 10.90 -2.77
CA THR A 58 3.38 11.08 -1.39
C THR A 58 2.19 11.61 -0.61
N GLU A 59 1.67 10.84 0.34
CA GLU A 59 0.57 11.24 1.22
C GLU A 59 1.00 11.10 2.68
N TYR A 60 0.72 12.12 3.50
CA TYR A 60 1.02 12.13 4.94
C TYR A 60 2.50 11.83 5.31
N GLY A 61 3.45 12.14 4.41
CA GLY A 61 4.87 11.87 4.62
C GLY A 61 5.29 10.42 4.30
N VAL A 62 4.37 9.60 3.81
CA VAL A 62 4.63 8.26 3.28
C VAL A 62 4.68 8.34 1.77
N THR A 63 5.82 7.98 1.18
CA THR A 63 5.97 7.81 -0.26
C THR A 63 5.88 6.33 -0.58
N ILE A 64 4.88 5.94 -1.37
CA ILE A 64 4.82 4.59 -1.93
C ILE A 64 5.61 4.61 -3.22
N ASP A 65 6.86 4.17 -3.14
CA ASP A 65 7.67 3.93 -4.32
C ASP A 65 7.41 2.50 -4.83
N ARG A 66 7.22 2.37 -6.15
CA ARG A 66 7.11 1.07 -6.76
C ARG A 66 8.54 0.55 -6.92
N VAL A 67 8.96 -0.33 -6.02
CA VAL A 67 10.29 -0.94 -6.11
C VAL A 67 10.27 -1.89 -7.32
N ASP A 68 10.84 -1.43 -8.42
CA ASP A 68 11.16 -2.25 -9.58
C ASP A 68 12.22 -3.27 -9.12
N HIS A 69 11.80 -4.50 -8.86
CA HIS A 69 12.73 -5.56 -8.49
C HIS A 69 13.51 -5.93 -9.77
N PRO A 70 14.86 -5.81 -9.79
CA PRO A 70 15.66 -6.06 -10.98
C PRO A 70 15.81 -7.57 -11.29
N GLY A 71 14.73 -8.35 -11.18
CA GLY A 71 14.76 -9.81 -11.17
C GLY A 71 13.58 -10.56 -11.81
N GLU A 72 12.40 -9.97 -12.04
CA GLU A 72 11.31 -10.72 -12.68
C GLU A 72 10.43 -9.87 -13.62
N TYR A 73 10.63 -10.05 -14.93
CA TYR A 73 9.57 -10.21 -15.95
C TYR A 73 10.15 -10.87 -17.23
N PRO A 74 10.28 -12.21 -17.31
CA PRO A 74 10.31 -12.92 -18.59
C PRO A 74 9.00 -13.70 -18.76
N GLY A 75 7.90 -12.97 -18.95
CA GLY A 75 6.55 -13.53 -19.13
C GLY A 75 5.87 -12.95 -20.37
N ARG A 76 6.37 -13.35 -21.54
CA ARG A 76 5.79 -13.19 -22.88
C ARG A 76 4.27 -12.96 -22.90
N TYR A 77 3.85 -11.82 -23.44
CA TYR A 77 2.60 -11.76 -24.20
C TYR A 77 2.96 -12.14 -25.64
N TYR A 78 2.35 -13.23 -26.14
CA TYR A 78 2.30 -13.57 -27.55
C TYR A 78 1.05 -12.93 -28.15
#